data_AF-A0A366MBS1-F1
#
_entry.id   AF-A0A366MBS1-F1
#
_cell.length_a   1.000
_cell.length_b   1.000
_cell.length_c   1.000
_cell.angle_alpha   90.00
_cell.angle_beta   90.00
_cell.angle_gamma   90.00
#
_symmetry.space_group_name_H-M   'P 1'
#
loop_
_entity.id
_entity.type
_entity.pdbx_description
1 polymer ?
#
loop_
_entity_poly.entity_id
_entity_poly.type
_entity_poly.pdbx_seq_one_letter_code
_entity_poly.pdbx_strand_id
1 'polypeptide(L)' 'MESGGATDIRLTLDGSYGDIIYITYTGTTEAVEGDVITVYGTVYGTYTYTSQVNYQISLPRIDGKCITLG' A
#
# COMPACT_ATOMS: atom_id res chain seq x y z
N MET A 1 8.60 -1.09 -16.88
CA MET A 1 8.28 -2.44 -17.36
C MET A 1 6.77 -2.50 -17.37
N GLU A 2 6.18 -2.24 -18.53
CA GLU A 2 4.75 -2.00 -18.71
C GLU A 2 4.04 -3.35 -18.94
N SER A 3 3.34 -3.87 -17.94
CA SER A 3 2.38 -4.96 -18.13
C SER A 3 1.43 -5.04 -16.94
N GLY A 4 0.24 -4.43 -17.11
CA GLY A 4 -0.84 -4.41 -16.13
C GLY A 4 -0.58 -3.39 -15.01
N GLY A 5 -1.22 -2.22 -15.09
CA GLY A 5 -1.06 -1.15 -14.09
C GLY A 5 -1.22 -1.72 -12.69
N ALA A 6 -0.14 -1.72 -11.93
CA ALA A 6 -0.12 -2.15 -10.54
C ALA A 6 0.24 -0.93 -9.69
N THR A 7 -0.50 -0.75 -8.61
CA THR A 7 -0.28 0.34 -7.67
C THR A 7 0.19 -0.24 -6.35
N ASP A 8 1.32 0.27 -5.87
CA ASP A 8 1.80 0.02 -4.53
C ASP A 8 1.58 1.25 -3.66
N ILE A 9 0.96 1.08 -2.48
CA ILE A 9 0.65 2.18 -1.56
C ILE A 9 1.22 1.86 -0.18
N ARG A 10 1.86 2.85 0.45
CA ARG A 10 2.08 2.86 1.90
C ARG A 10 0.98 3.68 2.54
N LEU A 11 0.03 2.99 3.17
CA LEU A 11 -1.12 3.62 3.78
C LEU A 11 -0.87 3.81 5.28
N THR A 12 -0.95 5.05 5.75
CA THR A 12 -0.95 5.36 7.19
C THR A 12 -2.34 5.11 7.77
N LEU A 13 -2.39 4.54 8.98
CA LEU A 13 -3.65 4.34 9.70
C LEU A 13 -3.89 5.54 10.62
N ASP A 14 -5.11 6.09 10.59
CA ASP A 14 -5.53 7.20 11.44
C ASP A 14 -4.58 8.42 11.41
N GLY A 15 -3.89 8.64 10.28
CA GLY A 15 -2.91 9.71 10.12
C GLY A 15 -1.59 9.50 10.90
N SER A 16 -1.42 8.34 11.54
CA SER A 16 -0.19 7.96 12.24
C SER A 16 0.87 7.46 11.25
N TYR A 17 1.97 8.20 11.11
CA TYR A 17 3.13 7.74 10.35
C TYR A 17 3.87 6.55 10.99
N GLY A 18 3.53 6.18 12.24
CA GLY A 18 4.07 5.00 12.90
C GLY A 18 3.38 3.71 12.47
N ASP A 19 2.14 3.80 11.98
CA ASP A 19 1.29 2.66 11.68
C ASP A 19 1.05 2.61 10.18
N ILE A 20 1.90 1.85 9.48
CA ILE A 20 1.89 1.77 8.02
C ILE A 20 1.55 0.34 7.57
N ILE A 21 0.63 0.23 6.62
CA ILE A 21 0.36 -1.00 5.87
C ILE A 21 0.81 -0.84 4.43
N TYR A 22 1.41 -1.89 3.87
CA TYR A 22 1.76 -1.95 2.46
C TYR A 22 0.63 -2.58 1.65
N ILE A 23 0.16 -1.89 0.62
CA ILE A 23 -0.92 -2.35 -0.25
C ILE A 23 -0.34 -2.62 -1.62
N THR A 24 -0.63 -3.80 -2.18
CA THR A 24 -0.39 -4.13 -3.59
C THR A 24 -1.74 -4.23 -4.27
N TYR A 25 -1.96 -3.52 -5.37
CA TYR A 25 -3.23 -3.52 -6.10
C TYR A 25 -2.99 -3.70 -7.59
N THR A 26 -3.61 -4.71 -8.20
CA THR A 26 -3.59 -4.91 -9.65
C THR A 26 -4.60 -3.97 -10.31
N GLY A 27 -4.22 -2.70 -10.43
CA GLY A 27 -4.93 -1.64 -11.13
C GLY A 27 -4.23 -0.29 -10.89
N THR A 28 -4.84 0.77 -11.41
CA THR A 28 -4.48 2.16 -11.07
C THR A 28 -5.51 2.75 -10.11
N THR A 29 -5.10 3.77 -9.37
CA THR A 29 -5.98 4.61 -8.54
C THR A 29 -5.68 6.08 -8.81
N GLU A 30 -6.66 6.94 -8.59
CA GLU A 30 -6.50 8.40 -8.62
C GLU A 30 -6.12 8.97 -7.24
N ALA A 31 -6.02 8.12 -6.21
CA ALA A 31 -5.63 8.53 -4.86
C ALA A 31 -4.27 9.23 -4.86
N VAL A 32 -4.22 10.42 -4.25
CA VAL A 32 -3.00 11.20 -4.05
C VAL A 32 -2.70 11.37 -2.57
N GLU A 33 -1.55 11.97 -2.27
CA GLU A 33 -1.17 12.27 -0.87
C GLU A 33 -2.22 13.15 -0.19
N GLY A 34 -2.66 12.72 1.00
CA GLY A 34 -3.67 13.42 1.80
C GLY A 34 -5.08 12.85 1.67
N ASP A 35 -5.35 12.02 0.66
CA ASP A 35 -6.65 11.38 0.48
C ASP A 35 -6.91 10.30 1.54
N VAL A 36 -8.18 10.20 1.96
CA VAL A 36 -8.66 9.09 2.78
C VAL A 36 -9.19 8.01 1.84
N ILE A 37 -8.62 6.82 1.92
CA ILE A 37 -9.02 5.68 1.10
C ILE A 37 -9.44 4.50 1.96
N THR A 38 -10.35 3.68 1.43
CA THR A 38 -10.66 2.36 2.01
C THR A 38 -10.18 1.27 1.05
N VAL A 39 -9.44 0.30 1.60
CA VAL A 39 -8.90 -0.83 0.83
C VAL A 39 -9.57 -2.12 1.28
N TYR A 40 -10.13 -2.86 0.32
CA TYR A 40 -10.66 -4.21 0.55
C TYR A 40 -9.73 -5.23 -0.09
N GLY A 41 -9.28 -6.22 0.68
CA GLY A 41 -8.29 -7.17 0.21
C GLY A 41 -8.07 -8.35 1.16
N THR A 42 -7.03 -9.12 0.88
CA THR A 42 -6.60 -10.23 1.73
C THR A 42 -5.31 -9.86 2.44
N VAL A 43 -5.23 -10.12 3.75
CA VAL A 43 -3.97 -9.97 4.50
C VAL A 43 -3.00 -11.06 4.04
N TYR A 44 -1.86 -10.66 3.51
CA TYR A 44 -0.81 -11.58 3.04
C TYR A 44 0.19 -11.91 4.16
N GLY A 45 0.32 -11.04 5.16
CA GLY A 45 1.29 -11.16 6.26
C GLY A 45 2.39 -10.11 6.15
N THR A 46 3.58 -10.39 6.67
CA THR A 46 4.69 -9.43 6.65
C THR A 46 5.38 -9.39 5.29
N TYR A 47 5.57 -8.18 4.76
CA TYR A 47 6.35 -7.88 3.57
C TYR A 47 7.59 -7.09 3.94
N THR A 48 8.75 -7.58 3.51
CA THR A 48 10.05 -6.93 3.76
C THR A 48 10.67 -6.45 2.46
N TYR A 49 11.13 -5.20 2.42
CA TYR A 49 11.85 -4.64 1.28
C TYR A 49 13.03 -3.77 1.73
N THR A 50 13.99 -3.57 0.84
CA THR A 50 15.14 -2.70 1.05
C THR A 50 14.81 -1.28 0.61
N SER A 51 14.95 -0.32 1.52
CA SER A 51 14.81 1.11 1.22
C SER A 51 15.96 1.64 0.37
N GLN A 52 15.79 2.85 -0.20
CA GLN A 52 16.81 3.52 -1.00
C GLN A 52 18.13 3.77 -0.23
N VAL A 53 18.06 3.80 1.10
CA VAL A 53 19.21 3.98 2.00
C VAL A 53 19.69 2.66 2.62
N ASN A 54 19.38 1.51 2.00
CA ASN A 54 19.80 0.16 2.40
C ASN A 54 19.28 -0.36 3.76
N TYR A 55 18.28 0.28 4.35
CA TYR A 55 17.57 -0.31 5.50
C TYR A 55 16.53 -1.33 5.05
N GLN A 56 16.43 -2.46 5.76
CA GLN A 56 15.30 -3.39 5.62
C GLN A 56 14.10 -2.84 6.38
N ILE A 57 12.96 -2.76 5.70
CA ILE A 57 11.69 -2.34 6.28
C ILE A 57 10.72 -3.50 6.17
N SER A 58 10.07 -3.85 7.28
CA SER A 58 9.05 -4.90 7.36
C SER A 58 7.70 -4.29 7.74
N LEU A 59 6.69 -4.47 6.89
CA LEU A 59 5.34 -3.96 7.09
C LEU A 59 4.32 -5.08 6.87
N PRO A 60 3.15 -5.05 7.53
CA PRO A 60 2.04 -5.88 7.12
C PRO A 60 1.63 -5.52 5.68
N ARG A 61 1.26 -6.54 4.90
CA ARG A 61 0.81 -6.39 3.51
C ARG A 61 -0.63 -6.85 3.34
N ILE A 62 -1.38 -6.07 2.55
CA ILE A 62 -2.68 -6.44 2.01
C ILE A 62 -2.56 -6.51 0.49
N ASP A 63 -3.03 -7.62 -0.08
CA ASP A 63 -3.27 -7.73 -1.52
C ASP A 63 -4.68 -7.19 -1.80
N GLY A 64 -4.73 -5.97 -2.34
CA GLY A 64 -5.95 -5.22 -2.62
C GLY A 64 -6.76 -5.80 -3.77
N LYS A 65 -8.07 -5.88 -3.57
CA LYS A 65 -9.07 -6.24 -4.58
C LYS A 65 -9.88 -5.04 -5.06
N CYS A 66 -10.09 -4.05 -4.19
CA CYS A 66 -10.83 -2.83 -4.49
C CYS A 66 -10.32 -1.69 -3.60
N ILE A 67 -10.25 -0.48 -4.17
CA ILE A 67 -9.91 0.76 -3.47
C ILE A 67 -11.05 1.75 -3.72
N THR A 68 -11.55 2.39 -2.66
CA THR A 68 -12.56 3.45 -2.74
C THR A 68 -12.03 4.73 -2.12
N LEU A 69 -12.28 5.87 -2.76
CA LEU A 69 -11.96 7.20 -2.25
C LEU A 69 -13.10 7.68 -1.32
N GLY A 70 -12.73 8.32 -0.21
CA GLY A 70 -13.64 8.92 0.76
C GLY A 70 -13.97 10.39 0.50
#